data_AF-A0A8B8FRQ2-F1
#
_entry.id   AF-A0A8B8FRQ2-F1
#
_cell.length_a   1.000
_cell.length_b   1.000
_cell.length_c   1.000
_cell.angle_alpha   90.00
_cell.angle_beta   90.00
_cell.angle_gamma   90.00
#
_symmetry.space_group_name_H-M   'P 1'
#
loop_
_entity.id
_entity.type
_entity.pdbx_description
1 polymer ?
#
loop_
_entity_poly.entity_id
_entity_poly.type
_entity_poly.pdbx_seq_one_letter_code
_entity_poly.pdbx_strand_id
1 'polypeptide(L)'
;MTSRSNNSNCENQSCNIPLSKYIFLNDNQTNSGLIQWINSFEFIRLKKNIARDFSDATMIAEIMKFYWPKLIELHNYVPSSSLSNKISNWETLNRKVLKKVKLPLSRATIEKLSTADPRNIFQFLSSLKFVIEELEREKKIEFEKTQISPLYIIANDDMIQVSETDFCTKEYLNEEVVQLICKLKHKVKDMEQKIDNMSSLICAKDMKINDLQLQLNQKKKDNTI
;
A
#
# COMPACT_ATOMS: atom_id res chain seq x y z
N MET A 1 64.37 -1.20 3.39
CA MET A 1 64.00 -2.37 2.56
C MET A 1 62.49 -2.40 2.44
N THR A 2 62.03 -2.06 1.25
CA THR A 2 60.64 -2.07 0.81
C THR A 2 60.19 -3.51 0.55
N SER A 3 59.08 -3.93 1.15
CA SER A 3 58.36 -5.14 0.75
C SER A 3 56.89 -4.80 0.58
N ARG A 4 56.54 -4.56 -0.69
CA ARG A 4 55.19 -4.56 -1.25
C ARG A 4 54.70 -6.00 -1.39
N SER A 5 53.37 -6.13 -1.61
CA SER A 5 52.61 -7.29 -2.14
C SER A 5 51.81 -8.03 -1.04
N ASN A 6 50.53 -8.36 -1.18
CA ASN A 6 49.54 -8.19 -2.25
C ASN A 6 48.14 -8.45 -1.66
N ASN A 7 47.17 -7.69 -2.15
CA ASN A 7 45.79 -8.06 -2.49
C ASN A 7 45.22 -9.40 -1.99
N SER A 8 44.08 -9.33 -1.29
CA SER A 8 42.98 -10.30 -1.47
C SER A 8 41.64 -9.70 -1.03
N ASN A 9 40.75 -9.58 -2.01
CA ASN A 9 39.31 -9.34 -1.89
C ASN A 9 38.69 -9.94 -0.62
N CYS A 10 37.97 -9.11 0.14
CA CYS A 10 36.87 -9.62 0.95
C CYS A 10 35.57 -9.26 0.23
N GLU A 11 35.18 -10.19 -0.64
CA GLU A 11 33.88 -10.26 -1.28
C GLU A 11 32.75 -10.15 -0.25
N ASN A 12 31.67 -9.54 -0.72
CA ASN A 12 30.38 -9.44 -0.06
C ASN A 12 29.89 -10.81 0.44
N GLN A 13 30.15 -11.12 1.71
CA GLN A 13 29.48 -12.21 2.40
C GLN A 13 28.09 -11.73 2.83
N SER A 14 27.14 -11.86 1.93
CA SER A 14 25.74 -12.10 2.29
C SER A 14 25.68 -13.42 3.05
N CYS A 15 25.93 -13.36 4.35
CA CYS A 15 25.72 -14.48 5.25
C CYS A 15 24.21 -14.73 5.36
N ASN A 16 23.72 -15.66 4.54
CA ASN A 16 22.44 -16.33 4.74
C ASN A 16 22.48 -17.06 6.10
N ILE A 17 21.99 -16.41 7.15
CA ILE A 17 21.82 -17.03 8.46
C ILE A 17 20.45 -17.72 8.48
N PRO A 18 20.37 -19.01 8.89
CA PRO A 18 19.12 -19.77 8.91
C PRO A 18 18.01 -19.08 9.72
N LEU A 19 16.81 -19.04 9.13
CA LEU A 19 15.59 -18.45 9.69
C LEU A 19 15.16 -19.05 11.04
N SER A 20 15.76 -20.18 11.45
CA SER A 20 15.44 -20.92 12.68
C SER A 20 15.95 -20.29 13.97
N LYS A 21 16.77 -19.23 13.93
CA LYS A 21 17.29 -18.56 15.14
C LYS A 21 16.39 -17.46 15.72
N TYR A 22 15.25 -17.19 15.07
CA TYR A 22 14.31 -16.11 15.46
C TYR A 22 13.19 -16.55 16.43
N ILE A 23 13.17 -17.80 16.88
CA ILE A 23 12.08 -18.32 17.70
C ILE A 23 12.50 -18.35 19.18
N PHE A 24 12.27 -17.25 19.87
CA PHE A 24 11.75 -17.27 21.26
C PHE A 24 11.15 -15.90 21.57
N LEU A 25 9.95 -15.66 21.07
CA LEU A 25 9.05 -14.64 21.59
C LEU A 25 7.78 -15.37 22.01
N ASN A 26 7.56 -15.40 23.33
CA ASN A 26 6.40 -16.01 23.96
C ASN A 26 5.08 -15.62 23.27
N ASP A 27 4.19 -16.59 23.21
CA ASP A 27 2.93 -16.66 22.47
C ASP A 27 2.11 -15.37 22.41
N ASN A 28 1.57 -15.10 21.21
CA ASN A 28 0.19 -14.68 20.92
C ASN A 28 0.12 -14.33 19.41
N GLN A 29 -0.85 -14.90 18.70
CA GLN A 29 -1.06 -14.80 17.25
C GLN A 29 -1.02 -13.36 16.68
N THR A 30 -1.25 -12.34 17.52
CA THR A 30 -1.17 -10.90 17.20
C THR A 30 0.25 -10.40 16.92
N ASN A 31 1.28 -11.01 17.52
CA ASN A 31 2.67 -10.61 17.28
C ASN A 31 3.15 -11.09 15.90
N SER A 32 2.62 -12.19 15.37
CA SER A 32 3.10 -12.77 14.10
C SER A 32 3.03 -11.79 12.93
N GLY A 33 1.88 -11.13 12.73
CA GLY A 33 1.70 -10.14 11.65
C GLY A 33 2.53 -8.86 11.84
N LEU A 34 2.82 -8.46 13.08
CA LEU A 34 3.70 -7.34 13.36
C LEU A 34 5.16 -7.70 13.10
N ILE A 35 5.59 -8.90 13.48
CA ILE A 35 6.93 -9.40 13.21
C ILE A 35 7.17 -9.51 11.70
N GLN A 36 6.19 -10.03 10.94
CA GLN A 36 6.29 -10.09 9.49
C GLN A 36 6.42 -8.70 8.86
N TRP A 37 5.63 -7.74 9.33
CA TRP A 37 5.74 -6.34 8.90
C TRP A 37 7.10 -5.72 9.26
N ILE A 38 7.64 -5.98 10.45
CA ILE A 38 8.99 -5.53 10.81
C ILE A 38 10.04 -6.19 9.90
N ASN A 39 9.86 -7.46 9.56
CA ASN A 39 10.80 -8.19 8.72
C ASN A 39 10.73 -7.80 7.23
N SER A 40 9.69 -7.08 6.78
CA SER A 40 9.65 -6.56 5.40
C SER A 40 10.57 -5.36 5.18
N PHE A 41 11.12 -4.76 6.24
CA PHE A 41 12.09 -3.67 6.12
C PHE A 41 13.53 -4.18 6.16
N GLU A 42 14.34 -3.61 5.28
CA GLU A 42 15.80 -3.74 5.32
C GLU A 42 16.37 -2.71 6.30
N PHE A 43 17.07 -3.20 7.32
CA PHE A 43 17.71 -2.34 8.33
C PHE A 43 19.22 -2.34 8.13
N ILE A 44 19.85 -1.24 8.52
CA ILE A 44 21.31 -1.09 8.48
C ILE A 44 21.98 -2.10 9.41
N ARG A 45 21.29 -2.46 10.51
CA ARG A 45 21.79 -3.42 11.50
C ARG A 45 20.89 -4.65 11.63
N LEU A 46 21.51 -5.79 11.91
CA LEU A 46 20.80 -7.04 12.14
C LEU A 46 19.97 -6.98 13.44
N LYS A 47 18.73 -7.45 13.32
CA LYS A 47 17.78 -7.60 14.44
C LYS A 47 18.03 -8.91 15.18
N LYS A 48 18.19 -8.86 16.50
CA LYS A 48 18.32 -10.04 17.38
C LYS A 48 17.21 -10.09 18.43
N ASN A 49 16.88 -8.96 19.05
CA ASN A 49 15.84 -8.86 20.07
C ASN A 49 15.08 -7.54 19.87
N ILE A 50 13.84 -7.62 19.41
CA ILE A 50 13.05 -6.44 19.03
C ILE A 50 12.89 -5.44 20.18
N ALA A 51 12.58 -5.90 21.39
CA ALA A 51 12.42 -5.00 22.53
C ALA A 51 13.69 -4.17 22.78
N ARG A 52 14.86 -4.82 22.69
CA ARG A 52 16.16 -4.18 22.88
C ARG A 52 16.55 -3.30 21.70
N ASP A 53 16.44 -3.84 20.49
CA ASP A 53 16.95 -3.22 19.28
C ASP A 53 16.14 -1.98 18.87
N PHE A 54 14.88 -1.90 19.29
CA PHE A 54 14.01 -0.73 19.07
C PHE A 54 13.99 0.26 20.24
N SER A 55 14.61 -0.08 21.38
CA SER A 55 14.57 0.76 22.60
C SER A 55 15.28 2.11 22.47
N ASP A 56 16.19 2.28 21.51
CA ASP A 56 16.96 3.51 21.30
C ASP A 56 16.40 4.41 20.20
N ALA A 57 15.21 4.10 19.67
CA ALA A 57 14.49 4.80 18.60
C ALA A 57 15.18 4.81 17.22
N THR A 58 16.42 4.33 17.09
CA THR A 58 17.16 4.43 15.82
C THR A 58 16.56 3.54 14.73
N MET A 59 16.18 2.30 15.06
CA MET A 59 15.47 1.42 14.13
C MET A 59 14.06 1.91 13.80
N ILE A 60 13.40 2.58 14.74
CA ILE A 60 12.13 3.26 14.44
C ILE A 60 12.38 4.37 13.42
N ALA A 61 13.44 5.16 13.60
CA ALA A 61 13.79 6.21 12.64
C ALA A 61 14.11 5.63 11.24
N GLU A 62 14.76 4.47 11.15
CA GLU A 62 14.96 3.75 9.88
C GLU A 62 13.63 3.39 9.20
N ILE A 63 12.66 2.81 9.92
CA ILE A 63 11.31 2.55 9.38
C ILE A 63 10.67 3.85 8.91
N MET A 64 10.68 4.90 9.74
CA MET A 64 10.03 6.16 9.41
C MET A 64 10.70 6.89 8.24
N LYS A 65 12.00 6.69 8.01
CA LYS A 65 12.73 7.25 6.87
C LYS A 65 12.19 6.72 5.54
N PHE A 66 11.73 5.46 5.50
CA PHE A 66 11.13 4.87 4.32
C PHE A 66 9.86 5.63 3.88
N TYR A 67 8.96 5.94 4.82
CA TYR A 67 7.68 6.60 4.52
C TYR A 67 7.77 8.14 4.44
N TRP A 68 8.66 8.75 5.21
CA TRP A 68 8.83 10.20 5.26
C TRP A 68 10.31 10.61 5.18
N PRO A 69 10.97 10.39 4.02
CA PRO A 69 12.40 10.62 3.88
C PRO A 69 12.81 12.07 4.14
N LYS A 70 11.91 13.04 3.94
CA LYS A 70 12.16 14.47 4.22
C LYS A 70 12.04 14.84 5.69
N LEU A 71 11.34 14.05 6.51
CA LEU A 71 11.14 14.33 7.93
C LEU A 71 12.21 13.70 8.83
N ILE A 72 12.87 12.65 8.35
CA ILE A 72 13.88 11.90 9.12
C ILE A 72 15.27 12.15 8.54
N GLU A 73 16.17 12.58 9.42
CA GLU A 73 17.60 12.70 9.18
C GLU A 73 18.31 11.71 10.11
N LEU A 74 18.77 10.57 9.57
CA LEU A 74 19.28 9.45 10.37
C LEU A 74 20.49 9.82 11.23
N HIS A 75 21.29 10.81 10.83
CA HIS A 75 22.45 11.28 11.60
C HIS A 75 22.09 11.89 12.97
N ASN A 76 20.81 12.23 13.20
CA ASN A 76 20.34 12.73 14.49
C ASN A 76 20.11 11.61 15.52
N TYR A 77 20.15 10.34 15.11
CA TYR A 77 19.81 9.20 15.95
C TYR A 77 21.01 8.27 16.06
N VAL A 78 21.78 8.43 17.13
CA VAL A 78 22.99 7.63 17.36
C VAL A 78 22.62 6.37 18.15
N PRO A 79 22.97 5.16 17.68
CA PRO A 79 22.75 3.94 18.44
C PRO A 79 23.37 4.02 19.83
N SER A 80 22.60 3.67 20.85
CA SER A 80 23.06 3.82 22.23
C SER A 80 22.46 2.79 23.19
N SER A 81 23.31 2.28 24.08
CA SER A 81 22.89 1.47 25.23
C SER A 81 22.55 2.32 26.46
N SER A 82 23.08 3.55 26.57
CA SER A 82 22.81 4.46 27.69
C SER A 82 21.36 4.96 27.69
N LEU A 83 20.68 4.82 28.84
CA LEU A 83 19.29 5.23 28.99
C LEU A 83 19.07 6.72 28.67
N SER A 84 19.96 7.60 29.12
CA SER A 84 19.84 9.05 28.86
C SER A 84 19.88 9.36 27.36
N ASN A 85 20.77 8.70 26.62
CA ASN A 85 20.89 8.88 25.18
C ASN A 85 19.70 8.26 24.43
N LYS A 86 19.17 7.11 24.89
CA LYS A 86 17.94 6.53 24.34
C LYS A 86 16.76 7.48 24.49
N ILE A 87 16.60 8.07 25.68
CA ILE A 87 15.57 9.07 25.95
C ILE A 87 15.76 10.27 25.01
N SER A 88 16.99 10.78 24.85
CA SER A 88 17.30 11.89 23.94
C SER A 88 16.93 11.57 22.48
N ASN A 89 17.22 10.36 22.01
CA ASN A 89 16.81 9.89 20.67
C ASN A 89 15.28 9.90 20.53
N TRP A 90 14.56 9.35 21.50
CA TRP A 90 13.09 9.33 21.52
C TRP A 90 12.47 10.74 21.59
N GLU A 91 13.03 11.63 22.41
CA GLU A 91 12.58 13.02 22.51
C GLU A 91 12.79 13.77 21.18
N THR A 92 13.93 13.54 20.53
CA THR A 92 14.23 14.08 19.20
C THR A 92 13.24 13.56 18.17
N LEU A 93 12.97 12.25 18.16
CA LEU A 93 12.02 11.63 17.24
C LEU A 93 10.61 12.17 17.45
N ASN A 94 10.19 12.28 18.72
CA ASN A 94 8.88 12.79 19.09
C ASN A 94 8.67 14.24 18.63
N ARG A 95 9.66 15.11 18.90
CA ARG A 95 9.61 16.53 18.55
C ARG A 95 9.68 16.76 17.04
N LYS A 96 10.59 16.08 16.33
CA LYS A 96 10.80 16.31 14.90
C LYS A 96 9.75 15.62 14.01
N VAL A 97 9.25 14.46 14.43
CA VAL A 97 8.49 13.56 13.55
C VAL A 97 7.17 13.09 14.17
N LEU A 98 7.17 12.45 15.35
CA LEU A 98 5.95 11.77 15.84
C LEU A 98 4.76 12.74 16.04
N LYS A 99 5.01 13.96 16.51
CA LYS A 99 3.98 15.01 16.60
C LYS A 99 3.38 15.39 15.24
N LYS A 100 4.13 15.28 14.14
CA LYS A 100 3.66 15.59 12.78
C LYS A 100 2.85 14.45 12.17
N VAL A 101 3.10 13.21 12.60
CA VAL A 101 2.39 12.01 12.11
C VAL A 101 1.31 11.54 13.08
N LYS A 102 0.72 12.44 13.87
CA LYS A 102 -0.40 12.15 14.79
C LYS A 102 -0.10 11.07 15.86
N LEU A 103 1.16 10.87 16.25
CA LEU A 103 1.56 9.88 17.27
C LEU A 103 2.41 10.49 18.42
N PRO A 104 1.96 11.57 19.09
CA PRO A 104 2.75 12.21 20.13
C PRO A 104 2.98 11.28 21.34
N LEU A 105 4.19 11.29 21.88
CA LEU A 105 4.54 10.53 23.09
C LEU A 105 4.67 11.43 24.32
N SER A 106 4.20 10.92 25.46
CA SER A 106 4.47 11.51 26.77
C SER A 106 5.88 11.16 27.25
N ARG A 107 6.44 11.96 28.17
CA ARG A 107 7.76 11.68 28.77
C ARG A 107 7.79 10.32 29.48
N ALA A 108 6.75 9.99 30.23
CA ALA A 108 6.64 8.70 30.91
C ALA A 108 6.63 7.51 29.92
N THR A 109 6.00 7.68 28.75
CA THR A 109 6.02 6.66 27.69
C THR A 109 7.42 6.53 27.09
N ILE A 110 8.10 7.65 26.82
CA ILE A 110 9.48 7.66 26.31
C ILE A 110 10.44 6.92 27.24
N GLU A 111 10.34 7.17 28.55
CA GLU A 111 11.14 6.47 29.55
C GLU A 111 10.89 4.96 29.53
N LYS A 112 9.63 4.52 29.46
CA LYS A 112 9.25 3.10 29.36
C LYS A 112 9.73 2.43 28.07
N LEU A 113 9.74 3.14 26.94
CA LEU A 113 10.28 2.62 25.69
C LEU A 113 11.80 2.46 25.78
N SER A 114 12.46 3.41 26.45
CA SER A 114 13.92 3.44 26.60
C SER A 114 14.48 2.32 27.49
N THR A 115 13.65 1.75 28.38
CA THR A 115 14.03 0.59 29.23
C THR A 115 13.99 -0.75 28.49
N ALA A 116 13.64 -0.77 27.20
CA ALA A 116 13.47 -1.99 26.41
C ALA A 116 12.38 -2.93 26.96
N ASP A 117 11.34 -2.39 27.60
CA ASP A 117 10.17 -3.18 28.01
C ASP A 117 9.44 -3.71 26.76
N PRO A 118 9.37 -5.04 26.55
CA PRO A 118 8.73 -5.62 25.39
C PRO A 118 7.29 -5.13 25.20
N ARG A 119 6.51 -5.02 26.28
CA ARG A 119 5.09 -4.65 26.18
C ARG A 119 4.93 -3.27 25.54
N ASN A 120 5.65 -2.27 26.05
CA ASN A 120 5.58 -0.91 25.54
C ASN A 120 6.14 -0.82 24.12
N ILE A 121 7.22 -1.54 23.80
CA ILE A 121 7.81 -1.54 22.44
C ILE A 121 6.84 -2.14 21.42
N PHE A 122 6.28 -3.32 21.68
CA PHE A 122 5.33 -3.97 20.77
C PHE A 122 4.03 -3.17 20.61
N GLN A 123 3.54 -2.55 21.69
CA GLN A 123 2.39 -1.66 21.63
C GLN A 123 2.67 -0.44 20.75
N PHE A 124 3.81 0.21 20.94
CA PHE A 124 4.21 1.36 20.12
C PHE A 124 4.37 0.97 18.65
N LEU A 125 5.02 -0.16 18.35
CA LEU A 125 5.19 -0.66 16.99
C LEU A 125 3.84 -0.95 16.31
N SER A 126 2.87 -1.50 17.04
CA SER A 126 1.51 -1.70 16.54
C SER A 126 0.82 -0.39 16.21
N SER A 127 0.91 0.61 17.11
CA SER A 127 0.36 1.95 16.86
C SER A 127 1.04 2.65 15.68
N LEU A 128 2.36 2.52 15.56
CA LEU A 128 3.13 3.07 14.45
C LEU A 128 2.69 2.45 13.12
N LYS A 129 2.55 1.12 13.06
CA LYS A 129 2.07 0.41 11.87
C LYS A 129 0.69 0.92 11.44
N PHE A 130 -0.26 1.00 12.38
CA PHE A 130 -1.60 1.50 12.11
C PHE A 130 -1.58 2.95 11.56
N VAL A 131 -0.83 3.84 12.20
CA VAL A 131 -0.70 5.24 11.75
C VAL A 131 -0.09 5.34 10.36
N ILE A 132 0.93 4.54 10.05
CA ILE A 132 1.53 4.50 8.71
C ILE A 132 0.49 4.05 7.68
N GLU A 133 -0.24 2.97 7.95
CA GLU A 133 -1.26 2.44 7.03
C GLU A 133 -2.40 3.45 6.77
N GLU A 134 -2.84 4.16 7.80
CA GLU A 134 -3.86 5.21 7.67
C GLU A 134 -3.34 6.40 6.85
N LEU A 135 -2.12 6.89 7.12
CA LEU A 135 -1.54 8.02 6.39
C LEU A 135 -1.24 7.69 4.92
N GLU A 136 -0.80 6.47 4.62
CA GLU A 136 -0.62 6.02 3.24
C GLU A 136 -1.96 5.90 2.50
N ARG A 137 -3.04 5.51 3.21
CA ARG A 137 -4.40 5.50 2.64
C ARG A 137 -4.90 6.91 2.35
N GLU A 138 -4.70 7.85 3.28
CA GLU A 138 -5.03 9.28 3.08
C GLU A 138 -4.31 9.84 1.83
N LYS A 139 -3.00 9.57 1.68
CA LYS A 139 -2.22 9.98 0.49
C LYS A 139 -2.76 9.41 -0.81
N LYS A 140 -3.18 8.13 -0.81
CA LYS A 140 -3.73 7.49 -2.01
C LYS A 140 -5.05 8.15 -2.43
N ILE A 141 -5.92 8.45 -1.47
CA ILE A 141 -7.19 9.15 -1.72
C ILE A 141 -6.91 10.56 -2.24
N GLU A 142 -5.96 11.29 -1.67
CA GLU A 142 -5.59 12.64 -2.12
C GLU A 142 -4.98 12.64 -3.53
N PHE A 143 -4.15 11.63 -3.85
CA PHE A 143 -3.63 11.42 -5.20
C PHE A 143 -4.75 11.10 -6.21
N GLU A 144 -5.71 10.26 -5.83
CA GLU A 144 -6.87 9.97 -6.67
C GLU A 144 -7.73 11.22 -6.90
N LYS A 145 -7.96 12.03 -5.87
CA LYS A 145 -8.69 13.31 -5.98
C LYS A 145 -8.02 14.32 -6.90
N THR A 146 -6.69 14.42 -6.84
CA THR A 146 -5.92 15.36 -7.68
C THR A 146 -5.84 14.94 -9.15
N GLN A 147 -6.12 13.67 -9.46
CA GLN A 147 -6.20 13.14 -10.83
C GLN A 147 -7.63 13.19 -11.42
N ILE A 148 -8.65 13.51 -10.61
CA ILE A 148 -10.01 13.74 -11.11
C ILE A 148 -10.04 15.13 -11.75
N SER A 149 -10.19 15.17 -13.07
CA SER A 149 -10.52 16.41 -13.78
C SER A 149 -11.81 16.99 -13.17
N PRO A 150 -11.92 18.32 -12.97
CA PRO A 150 -13.09 18.90 -12.32
C PRO A 150 -14.36 18.41 -13.00
N LEU A 151 -15.29 17.85 -12.21
CA LEU A 151 -16.55 17.38 -12.77
C LEU A 151 -17.41 18.62 -13.07
N TYR A 152 -17.69 18.82 -14.36
CA TYR A 152 -18.59 19.86 -14.82
C TYR A 152 -19.95 19.24 -15.11
N ILE A 153 -21.01 19.84 -14.59
CA ILE A 153 -22.36 19.58 -15.06
C ILE A 153 -22.77 20.73 -16.00
N ILE A 154 -23.43 20.38 -17.09
CA ILE A 154 -24.07 21.36 -17.97
C ILE A 154 -25.50 21.50 -17.46
N ALA A 155 -25.85 22.68 -16.94
CA ALA A 155 -27.20 23.01 -16.54
C ALA A 155 -27.58 24.31 -17.23
N ASN A 156 -28.65 24.30 -18.04
CA ASN A 156 -29.11 25.48 -18.78
C ASN A 156 -27.99 26.17 -19.58
N ASP A 157 -27.19 25.40 -20.31
CA ASP A 157 -26.00 25.84 -21.06
C ASP A 157 -24.85 26.44 -20.24
N ASP A 158 -24.98 26.50 -18.92
CA ASP A 158 -23.91 26.94 -18.03
C ASP A 158 -23.07 25.74 -17.56
N MET A 159 -21.74 25.93 -17.59
CA MET A 159 -20.76 24.94 -17.16
C MET A 159 -20.45 25.15 -15.67
N ILE A 160 -21.11 24.38 -14.81
CA ILE A 160 -20.99 24.53 -13.36
C ILE A 160 -19.95 23.54 -12.83
N GLN A 161 -18.90 24.05 -12.18
CA GLN A 161 -17.90 23.22 -11.51
C GLN A 161 -18.45 22.69 -10.18
N VAL A 162 -18.44 21.37 -9.99
CA VAL A 162 -18.91 20.74 -8.76
C VAL A 162 -17.78 20.72 -7.72
N SER A 163 -17.95 21.43 -6.60
CA SER A 163 -16.98 21.42 -5.49
C SER A 163 -17.31 20.35 -4.45
N GLU A 164 -16.31 19.58 -4.00
CA GLU A 164 -16.46 18.48 -3.02
C GLU A 164 -16.90 18.91 -1.59
N THR A 165 -17.14 20.19 -1.33
CA THR A 165 -17.31 20.74 0.02
C THR A 165 -18.75 20.81 0.56
N ASP A 166 -19.75 20.33 -0.16
CA ASP A 166 -21.14 20.31 0.35
C ASP A 166 -21.36 19.15 1.32
N PHE A 167 -21.16 19.43 2.61
CA PHE A 167 -21.17 18.46 3.72
C PHE A 167 -22.58 17.93 4.07
N CYS A 168 -23.65 18.56 3.59
CA CYS A 168 -25.02 18.24 4.01
C CYS A 168 -25.68 17.06 3.25
N THR A 169 -25.04 16.49 2.24
CA THR A 169 -25.67 15.51 1.32
C THR A 169 -25.02 14.11 1.32
N LYS A 170 -23.90 13.91 2.02
CA LYS A 170 -23.08 12.69 1.94
C LYS A 170 -23.76 11.40 2.41
N GLU A 171 -24.74 11.46 3.30
CA GLU A 171 -25.35 10.25 3.88
C GLU A 171 -26.58 9.78 3.09
N TYR A 172 -27.41 10.71 2.57
CA TYR A 172 -28.60 10.37 1.76
C TYR A 172 -28.29 10.12 0.28
N LEU A 173 -27.32 10.82 -0.32
CA LEU A 173 -26.97 10.60 -1.73
C LEU A 173 -26.34 9.23 -1.98
N ASN A 174 -25.67 8.63 -0.99
CA ASN A 174 -24.98 7.36 -1.21
C ASN A 174 -25.95 6.22 -1.54
N GLU A 175 -27.11 6.11 -0.87
CA GLU A 175 -28.04 5.00 -1.15
C GLU A 175 -28.73 5.15 -2.51
N GLU A 176 -29.24 6.34 -2.85
CA GLU A 176 -29.90 6.57 -4.14
C GLU A 176 -28.92 6.46 -5.31
N VAL A 177 -27.69 6.99 -5.15
CA VAL A 177 -26.64 6.86 -6.17
C VAL A 177 -26.22 5.40 -6.32
N VAL A 178 -26.06 4.65 -5.22
CA VAL A 178 -25.75 3.20 -5.28
C VAL A 178 -26.88 2.44 -5.97
N GLN A 179 -28.14 2.75 -5.68
CA GLN A 179 -29.29 2.14 -6.36
C GLN A 179 -29.32 2.48 -7.86
N LEU A 180 -29.02 3.72 -8.23
CA LEU A 180 -29.00 4.15 -9.63
C LEU A 180 -27.83 3.47 -10.39
N ILE A 181 -26.67 3.35 -9.77
CA ILE A 181 -25.52 2.60 -10.31
C ILE A 181 -25.90 1.14 -10.52
N CYS A 182 -26.57 0.52 -9.56
CA CYS A 182 -27.05 -0.87 -9.70
C CYS A 182 -28.05 -1.01 -10.85
N LYS A 183 -28.99 -0.08 -11.01
CA LYS A 183 -29.96 -0.05 -12.12
C LYS A 183 -29.28 0.12 -13.48
N LEU A 184 -28.30 1.02 -13.58
CA LEU A 184 -27.53 1.24 -14.80
C LEU A 184 -26.68 0.00 -15.16
N LYS A 185 -26.00 -0.60 -14.18
CA LYS A 185 -25.24 -1.85 -14.38
C LYS A 185 -26.11 -2.99 -14.90
N HIS A 186 -27.33 -3.13 -14.37
CA HIS A 186 -28.27 -4.14 -14.86
C HIS A 186 -28.67 -3.88 -16.32
N LYS A 187 -28.99 -2.62 -16.67
CA LYS A 187 -29.33 -2.26 -18.06
C LYS A 187 -28.17 -2.50 -19.03
N VAL A 188 -26.93 -2.22 -18.62
CA VAL A 188 -25.74 -2.52 -19.43
C VAL A 188 -25.65 -4.02 -19.69
N LYS A 189 -25.80 -4.84 -18.65
CA LYS A 189 -25.80 -6.31 -18.78
C LYS A 189 -26.90 -6.82 -19.71
N ASP A 190 -28.11 -6.27 -19.62
CA ASP A 190 -29.21 -6.64 -20.51
C ASP A 190 -28.92 -6.28 -21.98
N MET A 191 -28.25 -5.16 -22.22
CA MET A 191 -27.84 -4.75 -23.57
C MET A 191 -26.72 -5.64 -24.11
N GLU A 192 -25.72 -5.98 -23.30
CA GLU A 192 -24.64 -6.91 -23.68
C GLU A 192 -25.22 -8.26 -24.12
N GLN A 193 -26.16 -8.81 -23.34
CA GLN A 193 -26.79 -10.08 -23.69
C GLN A 193 -27.62 -10.00 -24.99
N LYS A 194 -28.25 -8.86 -25.27
CA LYS A 194 -28.93 -8.63 -26.56
C LYS A 194 -27.96 -8.57 -27.72
N ILE A 195 -26.80 -7.95 -27.53
CA ILE A 195 -25.72 -7.89 -28.54
C ILE A 195 -25.20 -9.29 -28.84
N ASP A 196 -24.97 -10.12 -27.82
CA ASP A 196 -24.50 -11.50 -27.98
C ASP A 196 -25.52 -12.36 -28.75
N ASN A 197 -26.80 -12.21 -28.41
CA ASN A 197 -27.88 -12.91 -29.11
C ASN A 197 -27.97 -12.48 -30.58
N MET A 198 -27.92 -11.18 -30.86
CA MET A 198 -27.91 -10.69 -32.24
C MET A 198 -26.68 -11.16 -33.01
N SER A 199 -25.51 -11.14 -32.39
CA SER A 199 -24.26 -11.61 -33.00
C SER A 199 -24.33 -13.08 -33.38
N SER A 200 -24.94 -13.91 -32.52
CA SER A 200 -25.18 -15.32 -32.79
C SER A 200 -26.14 -15.54 -33.96
N LEU A 201 -27.21 -14.74 -34.05
CA LEU A 201 -28.16 -14.79 -35.17
C LEU A 201 -27.52 -14.36 -36.49
N ILE A 202 -26.67 -13.33 -36.48
CA ILE A 202 -25.91 -12.88 -37.65
C ILE A 202 -25.00 -14.02 -38.13
N CYS A 203 -24.23 -14.62 -37.23
CA CYS A 203 -23.35 -15.75 -37.56
C CYS A 203 -24.12 -16.92 -38.19
N ALA A 204 -25.27 -17.30 -37.61
CA ALA A 204 -26.12 -18.36 -38.16
C ALA A 204 -26.66 -18.01 -39.56
N LYS A 205 -27.03 -16.75 -39.80
CA LYS A 205 -27.47 -16.29 -41.11
C LYS A 205 -26.33 -16.29 -42.12
N ASP A 206 -25.14 -15.84 -41.75
CA ASP A 206 -23.96 -15.86 -42.63
C ASP A 206 -23.58 -17.28 -43.04
N MET A 207 -23.61 -18.23 -42.11
CA MET A 207 -23.42 -19.65 -42.42
C MET A 207 -24.44 -20.14 -43.44
N LYS A 208 -25.72 -19.78 -43.26
CA LYS A 208 -26.77 -20.23 -44.19
C LYS A 208 -26.67 -19.57 -45.56
N ILE A 209 -26.30 -18.29 -45.62
CA ILE A 209 -26.04 -17.57 -46.87
C ILE A 209 -24.92 -18.25 -47.64
N ASN A 210 -23.81 -18.58 -46.95
CA ASN A 210 -22.67 -19.26 -47.56
C ASN A 210 -23.05 -20.65 -48.11
N ASP A 211 -23.79 -21.45 -47.34
CA ASP A 211 -24.31 -22.76 -47.79
C ASP A 211 -25.18 -22.63 -49.04
N LEU A 212 -26.13 -21.69 -49.05
CA LEU A 212 -26.99 -21.46 -50.20
C LEU A 212 -26.22 -20.94 -51.44
N GLN A 213 -25.22 -20.08 -51.25
CA GLN A 213 -24.34 -19.61 -52.31
C GLN A 213 -23.52 -20.77 -52.92
N LEU A 214 -23.04 -21.71 -52.08
CA LEU A 214 -22.35 -22.92 -52.55
C LEU A 214 -23.27 -23.79 -53.40
N GLN A 215 -24.50 -24.05 -52.94
CA GLN A 215 -25.48 -24.85 -53.68
C GLN A 215 -25.88 -24.19 -55.02
N LEU A 216 -26.05 -22.87 -55.05
CA LEU A 216 -26.33 -22.12 -56.28
C LEU A 216 -25.17 -22.21 -57.28
N ASN A 217 -23.92 -22.10 -56.79
CA ASN A 217 -22.73 -22.20 -57.64
C ASN A 217 -22.53 -23.61 -58.20
N GLN A 218 -22.88 -24.65 -57.44
CA GLN A 218 -22.89 -26.04 -57.92
C GLN A 218 -23.94 -26.24 -59.02
N LYS A 219 -25.19 -25.86 -58.79
CA LYS A 219 -26.25 -25.96 -59.82
C LYS A 219 -25.92 -25.18 -61.10
N LYS A 220 -25.26 -24.03 -61.00
CA LYS A 220 -24.79 -23.29 -62.19
C LYS A 220 -23.75 -24.08 -62.98
N LYS A 221 -22.82 -24.76 -62.31
CA LYS A 221 -21.82 -25.63 -62.97
C LYS A 221 -22.49 -26.82 -63.66
N ASP A 222 -23.46 -27.45 -62.99
CA ASP A 222 -24.16 -28.63 -63.52
C ASP A 222 -25.06 -28.30 -64.73
N ASN A 223 -25.58 -27.07 -64.82
CA ASN A 223 -26.40 -26.59 -65.94
C ASN A 223 -25.58 -26.03 -67.14
N THR A 224 -24.24 -25.99 -67.05
CA THR A 224 -23.37 -25.45 -68.12
C THR A 224 -22.65 -26.57 -68.90
N ILE A 225 -23.06 -27.84 -68.72
CA ILE A 225 -22.61 -29.02 -69.46
C ILE A 225 -23.79 -29.54 -70.28
#